data_AF-A0A7J8XVI0-F1
#
_entry.id   AF-A0A7J8XVI0-F1
#
_cell.length_a   1.000
_cell.length_b   1.000
_cell.length_c   1.000
_cell.angle_alpha   90.00
_cell.angle_beta   90.00
_cell.angle_gamma   90.00
#
_symmetry.space_group_name_H-M   'P 1'
#
loop_
_entity.id
_entity.type
_entity.pdbx_description
1 polymer ?
#
loop_
_entity_poly.entity_id
_entity_poly.type
_entity_poly.pdbx_seq_one_letter_code
_entity_poly.pdbx_strand_id
1 'polypeptide(L)'
;MSKAQDPFYIVKEEIQESIDKLQSSFHQWERILPDTGEQVHLTKELLANCESIEWQVDELNKTIDVAARDPSWYGIDDRELESRRRWTTTARTQVGDVKKSVVARKENGNSTSAMRHELMKLPISHPSDRLYQYSAEDNDDFISSESDRQMLLIKQQDEELDELSASVERIGGVGLTIHEELLAQEKIIDDLGSEMDSTTNRLDFVQ
;
A
#
# COMPACT_ATOMS: atom_id res chain seq x y z
N MET A 1 20.79 -16.26 18.67
CA MET A 1 19.45 -15.69 18.43
C MET A 1 18.66 -16.70 17.61
N SER A 2 17.50 -17.15 18.09
CA SER A 2 16.58 -17.93 17.26
C SER A 2 15.99 -17.00 16.19
N LYS A 3 15.71 -17.50 14.98
CA LYS A 3 15.13 -16.68 13.90
C LYS A 3 13.80 -16.01 14.30
N ALA A 4 13.06 -16.62 15.24
CA ALA A 4 11.78 -16.12 15.74
C ALA A 4 11.87 -14.88 16.65
N GLN A 5 13.07 -14.48 17.08
CA GLN A 5 13.28 -13.36 18.00
C GLN A 5 14.07 -12.22 17.35
N ASP A 6 14.40 -12.38 16.07
CA ASP A 6 15.09 -11.37 15.29
C ASP A 6 14.05 -10.41 14.66
N PRO A 7 14.13 -9.10 14.96
CA PRO A 7 13.19 -8.11 14.42
C PRO A 7 13.07 -8.15 12.90
N PHE A 8 14.15 -8.52 12.19
CA PHE A 8 14.10 -8.66 10.74
C PHE A 8 13.06 -9.70 10.30
N TYR A 9 13.00 -10.86 10.95
CA TYR A 9 12.10 -11.94 10.54
C TYR A 9 10.65 -11.65 10.88
N ILE A 10 10.40 -10.92 11.97
CA ILE A 10 9.05 -10.45 12.34
C ILE A 10 8.53 -9.49 11.27
N VAL A 11 9.29 -8.43 10.96
CA VAL A 11 8.90 -7.45 9.94
C VAL A 11 8.82 -8.10 8.56
N LYS A 12 9.70 -9.05 8.25
CA LYS A 12 9.65 -9.83 7.02
C LYS A 12 8.33 -10.61 6.89
N GLU A 13 7.86 -11.25 7.96
CA GLU A 13 6.59 -11.98 7.97
C GLU A 13 5.40 -11.02 7.75
N GLU A 14 5.37 -9.88 8.44
CA GLU A 14 4.33 -8.85 8.25
C GLU A 14 4.29 -8.29 6.82
N ILE A 15 5.46 -8.02 6.24
CA ILE A 15 5.58 -7.57 4.84
C ILE A 15 5.12 -8.69 3.89
N GLN A 16 5.48 -9.95 4.18
CA GLN A 16 5.06 -11.08 3.34
C GLN A 16 3.54 -11.25 3.36
N GLU A 17 2.88 -11.15 4.52
CA GLU A 17 1.43 -11.17 4.62
C GLU A 17 0.79 -10.02 3.82
N SER A 18 1.39 -8.84 3.85
CA SER A 18 0.95 -7.68 3.08
C SER A 18 1.10 -7.92 1.56
N ILE A 19 2.18 -8.56 1.12
CA ILE A 19 2.39 -8.96 -0.27
C ILE A 19 1.36 -10.02 -0.70
N ASP A 20 1.10 -11.03 0.13
CA ASP A 20 0.14 -12.09 -0.19
C ASP A 20 -1.29 -11.51 -0.31
N LYS A 21 -1.62 -10.53 0.53
CA LYS A 21 -2.89 -9.78 0.46
C LYS A 21 -2.95 -8.90 -0.80
N LEU A 22 -1.86 -8.21 -1.14
CA LEU A 22 -1.74 -7.43 -2.38
C LEU A 22 -1.95 -8.32 -3.62
N GLN A 23 -1.33 -9.50 -3.66
CA GLN A 23 -1.49 -10.46 -4.77
C GLN A 23 -2.93 -10.96 -4.88
N SER A 24 -3.57 -11.24 -3.74
CA SER A 24 -4.98 -11.65 -3.71
C SER A 24 -5.89 -10.56 -4.27
N SER A 25 -5.70 -9.30 -3.85
CA SER A 25 -6.44 -8.14 -4.38
C SER A 25 -6.14 -7.90 -5.86
N PHE A 26 -4.90 -8.13 -6.30
CA PHE A 26 -4.51 -7.99 -7.70
C PHE A 26 -5.23 -9.02 -8.59
N HIS A 27 -5.29 -10.28 -8.16
CA HIS A 27 -6.04 -11.31 -8.89
C HIS A 27 -7.55 -11.04 -8.94
N GLN A 28 -8.12 -10.46 -7.88
CA GLN A 28 -9.51 -10.00 -7.90
C GLN A 28 -9.68 -8.88 -8.94
N TRP A 29 -8.79 -7.89 -8.93
CA TRP A 29 -8.81 -6.79 -9.89
C TRP A 29 -8.62 -7.25 -11.34
N GLU A 30 -7.78 -8.26 -11.61
CA GLU A 30 -7.61 -8.88 -12.93
C GLU A 30 -8.94 -9.41 -13.50
N ARG A 31 -9.82 -9.94 -12.64
CA ARG A 31 -11.11 -10.51 -13.01
C ARG A 31 -12.21 -9.48 -13.25
N ILE A 32 -12.06 -8.26 -12.75
CA ILE A 32 -13.05 -7.19 -12.90
C ILE A 32 -12.95 -6.59 -14.30
N LEU A 33 -14.11 -6.28 -14.90
CA LEU A 33 -14.19 -5.69 -16.23
C LEU A 33 -13.60 -4.27 -16.23
N PRO A 34 -12.87 -3.85 -17.29
CA PRO A 34 -12.42 -2.47 -17.42
C PRO A 34 -13.56 -1.46 -17.31
N ASP A 35 -13.27 -0.30 -16.71
CA ASP A 35 -14.15 0.89 -16.66
C ASP A 35 -15.36 0.79 -15.72
N THR A 36 -15.28 -0.08 -14.72
CA THR A 36 -16.26 -0.12 -13.61
C THR A 36 -15.76 0.77 -12.46
N GLY A 37 -16.63 1.52 -11.77
CA GLY A 37 -16.23 2.32 -10.60
C GLY A 37 -15.50 1.50 -9.52
N GLU A 38 -15.88 0.24 -9.36
CA GLU A 38 -15.20 -0.74 -8.50
C GLU A 38 -13.76 -1.02 -8.94
N GLN A 39 -13.50 -1.08 -10.25
CA GLN A 39 -12.15 -1.26 -10.78
C GLN A 39 -11.27 -0.05 -10.50
N VAL A 40 -11.81 1.17 -10.65
CA VAL A 40 -11.06 2.42 -10.37
C VAL A 40 -10.65 2.47 -8.90
N HIS A 41 -11.59 2.16 -7.99
CA HIS A 41 -11.31 2.09 -6.55
C HIS A 41 -10.22 1.06 -6.22
N LEU A 42 -10.36 -0.18 -6.71
CA LEU A 42 -9.37 -1.24 -6.49
C LEU A 42 -8.00 -0.92 -7.13
N THR A 43 -7.98 -0.22 -8.27
CA THR A 43 -6.73 0.25 -8.89
C THR A 43 -5.99 1.20 -7.95
N LYS A 44 -6.70 2.16 -7.34
CA LYS A 44 -6.12 3.12 -6.38
C LYS A 44 -5.62 2.39 -5.12
N GLU A 45 -6.43 1.49 -4.57
CA GLU A 45 -6.07 0.70 -3.39
C GLU A 45 -4.81 -0.15 -3.63
N LEU A 46 -4.72 -0.82 -4.78
CA LEU A 46 -3.54 -1.61 -5.16
C LEU A 46 -2.29 -0.74 -5.27
N LEU A 47 -2.39 0.46 -5.85
CA LEU A 47 -1.25 1.38 -5.97
C LEU A 47 -0.78 1.87 -4.59
N ALA A 48 -1.71 2.26 -3.71
CA ALA A 48 -1.39 2.67 -2.34
C ALA A 48 -0.74 1.52 -1.54
N ASN A 49 -1.26 0.31 -1.66
CA ASN A 49 -0.67 -0.87 -1.04
C ASN A 49 0.73 -1.17 -1.60
N CYS A 50 0.94 -1.02 -2.92
CA CYS A 50 2.26 -1.17 -3.51
C CYS A 50 3.26 -0.14 -2.94
N GLU A 51 2.87 1.13 -2.83
CA GLU A 51 3.73 2.19 -2.30
C GLU A 51 4.07 1.97 -0.83
N SER A 52 3.08 1.55 -0.02
CA SER A 52 3.28 1.22 1.39
C SER A 52 4.28 0.07 1.55
N ILE A 53 4.11 -1.02 0.79
CA ILE A 53 5.01 -2.17 0.88
C ILE A 53 6.40 -1.84 0.31
N GLU A 54 6.49 -1.10 -0.80
CA GLU A 54 7.78 -0.64 -1.35
C GLU A 54 8.57 0.16 -0.30
N TRP A 55 7.89 1.05 0.44
CA TRP A 55 8.52 1.81 1.52
C TRP A 55 8.99 0.91 2.66
N GLN A 56 8.17 -0.04 3.13
CA GLN A 56 8.55 -0.97 4.20
C GLN A 56 9.76 -1.83 3.81
N VAL A 57 9.78 -2.32 2.57
CA VAL A 57 10.89 -3.10 2.01
C VAL A 57 12.17 -2.25 1.93
N ASP A 58 12.05 -0.98 1.56
CA ASP A 58 13.18 -0.05 1.49
C ASP A 58 13.75 0.30 2.87
N GLU A 59 12.88 0.46 3.87
CA GLU A 59 13.31 0.68 5.26
C GLU A 59 14.02 -0.56 5.81
N LEU A 60 13.46 -1.74 5.57
CA LEU A 60 14.09 -3.00 5.95
C LEU A 60 15.44 -3.18 5.22
N ASN A 61 15.57 -2.74 3.97
CA ASN A 61 16.85 -2.75 3.26
C ASN A 61 17.92 -1.86 3.93
N LYS A 62 17.55 -0.67 4.41
CA LYS A 62 18.48 0.22 5.14
C LYS A 62 18.99 -0.44 6.41
N THR A 63 18.14 -1.19 7.13
CA THR A 63 18.58 -1.92 8.33
C THR A 63 19.61 -3.00 7.99
N ILE A 64 19.47 -3.68 6.85
CA ILE A 64 20.46 -4.64 6.35
C ILE A 64 21.78 -3.92 6.03
N ASP A 65 21.73 -2.72 5.43
CA ASP A 65 22.94 -1.94 5.13
C ASP A 65 23.68 -1.48 6.39
N VAL A 66 22.95 -1.14 7.46
CA VAL A 66 23.53 -0.84 8.77
C VAL A 66 24.17 -2.11 9.37
N ALA A 67 23.45 -3.23 9.37
CA ALA A 67 23.96 -4.50 9.89
C ALA A 67 25.19 -5.00 9.13
N ALA A 68 25.27 -4.75 7.81
CA ALA A 68 26.39 -5.14 6.97
C ALA A 68 27.70 -4.38 7.26
N ARG A 69 27.64 -3.23 7.95
CA ARG A 69 28.84 -2.47 8.33
C ARG A 69 29.61 -3.15 9.45
N ASP A 70 28.89 -3.69 10.44
CA ASP A 70 29.46 -4.39 11.60
C ASP A 70 28.68 -5.68 11.91
N PRO A 71 28.78 -6.73 11.07
CA PRO A 71 27.95 -7.94 11.22
C PRO A 71 28.17 -8.69 12.55
N SER A 72 29.40 -8.63 13.08
CA SER A 72 29.78 -9.26 14.34
C SER A 72 29.07 -8.67 15.56
N TRP A 73 28.71 -7.38 15.53
CA TRP A 73 27.96 -6.72 16.60
C TRP A 73 26.53 -7.28 16.72
N TYR A 74 25.95 -7.67 15.60
CA TYR A 74 24.59 -8.21 15.51
C TYR A 74 24.54 -9.74 15.53
N GLY A 75 25.70 -10.41 15.51
CA GLY A 75 25.78 -11.88 15.44
C GLY A 75 25.21 -12.45 14.14
N ILE A 76 25.32 -11.70 13.04
CA ILE A 76 24.82 -12.07 11.71
C ILE A 76 26.00 -12.50 10.84
N ASP A 77 25.88 -13.64 10.15
CA ASP A 77 26.89 -14.09 9.19
C ASP A 77 26.62 -13.55 7.77
N ASP A 78 27.63 -13.61 6.90
CA ASP A 78 27.50 -13.13 5.52
C ASP A 78 26.42 -13.88 4.72
N ARG A 79 26.15 -15.15 5.05
CA ARG A 79 25.13 -15.96 4.36
C ARG A 79 23.72 -15.48 4.71
N GLU A 80 23.52 -15.11 5.96
CA GLU A 80 22.29 -14.56 6.49
C GLU A 80 22.07 -13.16 5.91
N LEU A 81 23.08 -12.28 5.89
CA LEU A 81 23.00 -10.98 5.21
C LEU A 81 22.61 -11.13 3.73
N GLU A 82 23.25 -12.04 3.00
CA GLU A 82 22.92 -12.32 1.59
C GLU A 82 21.48 -12.83 1.44
N SER A 83 21.03 -13.72 2.34
CA SER A 83 19.65 -14.20 2.36
C SER A 83 18.65 -13.06 2.56
N ARG A 84 18.95 -12.11 3.46
CA ARG A 84 18.11 -10.91 3.68
C ARG A 84 18.05 -10.04 2.44
N ARG A 85 19.21 -9.68 1.85
CA ARG A 85 19.29 -8.87 0.62
C ARG A 85 18.51 -9.48 -0.53
N ARG A 86 18.66 -10.79 -0.72
CA ARG A 86 17.96 -11.52 -1.78
C ARG A 86 16.44 -11.49 -1.58
N TRP A 87 15.96 -11.69 -0.36
CA TRP A 87 14.53 -11.62 -0.08
C TRP A 87 13.99 -10.20 -0.32
N THR A 88 14.66 -9.16 0.18
CA THR A 88 14.25 -7.76 -0.01
C THR A 88 14.18 -7.38 -1.49
N THR A 89 15.17 -7.82 -2.28
CA THR A 89 15.18 -7.63 -3.75
C THR A 89 14.02 -8.34 -4.43
N THR A 90 13.72 -9.57 -3.99
CA THR A 90 12.61 -10.37 -4.52
C THR A 90 11.26 -9.71 -4.20
N ALA A 91 11.06 -9.29 -2.95
CA ALA A 91 9.85 -8.58 -2.51
C ALA A 91 9.63 -7.30 -3.32
N ARG A 92 10.68 -6.48 -3.50
CA ARG A 92 10.60 -5.26 -4.31
C ARG A 92 10.22 -5.55 -5.77
N THR A 93 10.76 -6.63 -6.34
CA THR A 93 10.44 -7.03 -7.71
C THR A 93 8.98 -7.46 -7.85
N GLN A 94 8.47 -8.28 -6.92
CA GLN A 94 7.07 -8.73 -6.93
C GLN A 94 6.09 -7.55 -6.86
N VAL A 95 6.30 -6.62 -5.93
CA VAL A 95 5.43 -5.44 -5.76
C VAL A 95 5.55 -4.51 -6.98
N GLY A 96 6.77 -4.29 -7.47
CA GLY A 96 7.01 -3.48 -8.66
C GLY A 96 6.34 -4.03 -9.92
N ASP A 97 6.27 -5.36 -10.07
CA ASP A 97 5.62 -6.00 -11.22
C ASP A 97 4.08 -5.93 -11.14
N VAL A 98 3.50 -6.02 -9.93
CA VAL A 98 2.08 -5.73 -9.69
C VAL A 98 1.78 -4.27 -10.05
N LYS A 99 2.55 -3.31 -9.52
CA LYS A 99 2.38 -1.88 -9.78
C LYS A 99 2.43 -1.55 -11.27
N LYS A 100 3.42 -2.07 -12.01
CA LYS A 100 3.53 -1.90 -13.47
C LYS A 100 2.31 -2.45 -14.19
N SER A 101 1.84 -3.64 -13.82
CA SER A 101 0.66 -4.28 -14.42
C SER A 101 -0.61 -3.44 -14.19
N VAL A 102 -0.78 -2.88 -13.00
CA VAL A 102 -1.90 -2.01 -12.63
C VAL A 102 -1.88 -0.71 -13.44
N VAL A 103 -0.72 -0.06 -13.56
CA VAL A 103 -0.56 1.18 -14.34
C VAL A 103 -0.80 0.93 -15.84
N ALA A 104 -0.23 -0.12 -16.42
CA ALA A 104 -0.39 -0.44 -17.85
C ALA A 104 -1.86 -0.68 -18.22
N ARG A 105 -2.64 -1.35 -17.35
CA ARG A 105 -4.07 -1.57 -17.62
C ARG A 105 -4.90 -0.29 -17.47
N LYS A 106 -4.57 0.58 -16.51
CA LYS A 106 -5.22 1.89 -16.33
C LYS A 106 -5.07 2.75 -17.59
N GLU A 107 -3.86 2.79 -18.17
CA GLU A 107 -3.58 3.52 -19.41
C GLU A 107 -4.37 2.98 -20.62
N ASN A 108 -4.51 1.66 -20.72
CA ASN A 108 -5.35 1.03 -21.75
C ASN A 108 -6.84 1.31 -21.57
N GLY A 109 -7.36 1.30 -20.33
CA GLY A 109 -8.76 1.64 -20.02
C GLY A 109 -9.12 3.06 -20.45
N ASN A 110 -8.28 4.04 -20.07
CA ASN A 110 -8.47 5.44 -20.47
C ASN A 110 -8.42 5.64 -21.99
N SER A 111 -7.57 4.90 -22.72
CA SER A 111 -7.51 5.00 -24.18
C SER A 111 -8.78 4.47 -24.86
N THR A 112 -9.38 3.40 -24.34
CA THR A 112 -10.65 2.88 -24.88
C THR A 112 -11.83 3.81 -24.58
N SER A 113 -11.89 4.40 -23.39
CA SER A 113 -12.90 5.40 -23.03
C SER A 113 -12.76 6.67 -23.88
N ALA A 114 -11.54 7.18 -24.04
CA ALA A 114 -11.25 8.32 -24.93
C ALA A 114 -11.63 8.04 -26.39
N MET A 115 -11.33 6.84 -26.91
CA MET A 115 -11.69 6.46 -28.28
C MET A 115 -13.21 6.28 -28.45
N ARG A 116 -13.91 5.79 -27.41
CA ARG A 116 -15.37 5.68 -27.39
C ARG A 116 -16.03 7.05 -27.34
N HIS A 117 -15.44 7.99 -26.61
CA HIS A 117 -15.85 9.39 -26.54
C HIS A 117 -15.61 10.13 -27.88
N GLU A 118 -14.50 9.84 -28.57
CA GLU A 118 -14.24 10.35 -29.93
C GLU A 118 -15.19 9.73 -30.98
N LEU A 119 -15.55 8.45 -30.85
CA LEU A 119 -16.54 7.80 -31.71
C LEU A 119 -17.96 8.36 -31.52
N MET A 120 -18.32 8.80 -30.32
CA MET A 120 -19.58 9.48 -30.04
C MET A 120 -19.63 10.94 -30.52
N LYS A 121 -18.48 11.60 -30.72
CA LYS A 121 -18.40 12.97 -31.25
C LYS A 121 -18.52 13.07 -32.78
N LEU A 122 -18.59 11.94 -33.50
CA LEU A 122 -18.75 11.95 -34.95
C LEU A 122 -20.20 12.30 -35.32
N PRO A 123 -20.46 13.38 -36.09
CA PRO A 123 -21.78 13.64 -36.62
C PRO A 123 -22.11 12.56 -37.65
N ILE A 124 -23.04 11.67 -37.30
CA ILE A 124 -23.59 10.70 -38.24
C ILE A 124 -24.35 11.49 -39.32
N SER A 125 -23.70 11.71 -40.45
CA SER A 125 -24.30 12.38 -41.62
C SER A 125 -25.13 11.38 -42.40
N HIS A 126 -26.34 11.08 -41.90
CA HIS A 126 -27.38 10.40 -42.68
C HIS A 126 -28.47 11.41 -43.10
N PRO A 127 -28.74 11.58 -44.42
CA PRO A 127 -29.68 12.57 -44.93
C PRO A 127 -31.12 12.03 -44.95
N SER A 128 -31.61 11.52 -43.83
CA SER A 128 -33.00 11.03 -43.71
C SER A 128 -33.42 10.94 -42.24
N ASP A 129 -33.88 12.05 -41.66
CA ASP A 129 -35.12 12.06 -40.87
C ASP A 129 -35.27 13.38 -40.09
N ARG A 130 -36.20 14.21 -40.56
CA ARG A 130 -36.63 15.45 -39.89
C ARG A 130 -37.47 15.21 -38.62
N LEU A 131 -37.58 13.96 -38.15
CA LEU A 131 -38.43 13.58 -37.02
C LEU A 131 -37.66 13.27 -35.72
N TYR A 132 -36.33 13.12 -35.76
CA TYR A 132 -35.51 12.79 -34.57
C TYR A 132 -34.76 13.98 -33.94
N GLN A 133 -34.89 15.19 -34.50
CA GLN A 133 -34.12 16.36 -34.06
C GLN A 133 -34.40 16.78 -32.60
N TYR A 134 -35.59 16.50 -32.06
CA TYR A 134 -35.94 16.84 -30.68
C TYR A 134 -35.46 15.82 -29.63
N SER A 135 -35.08 14.61 -30.02
CA SER A 135 -34.65 13.55 -29.09
C SER A 135 -33.14 13.45 -28.95
N ALA A 136 -32.37 14.03 -29.89
CA ALA A 136 -30.91 14.02 -29.85
C ALA A 136 -30.34 15.12 -28.95
N GLU A 137 -30.90 16.35 -28.98
CA GLU A 137 -30.42 17.46 -28.15
C GLU A 137 -30.66 17.21 -26.64
N ASP A 138 -31.80 16.60 -26.28
CA ASP A 138 -32.14 16.26 -24.89
C ASP A 138 -31.21 15.16 -24.33
N ASN A 139 -30.69 14.29 -25.21
CA ASN A 139 -29.79 13.21 -24.85
C ASN A 139 -28.34 13.72 -24.69
N ASP A 140 -27.92 14.72 -25.46
CA ASP A 140 -26.61 15.38 -25.31
C ASP A 140 -26.54 16.25 -24.04
N ASP A 141 -27.61 16.97 -23.70
CA ASP A 141 -27.68 17.72 -22.42
C ASP A 141 -27.72 16.78 -21.21
N PHE A 142 -28.42 15.64 -21.32
CA PHE A 142 -28.40 14.62 -20.28
C PHE A 142 -27.01 13.99 -20.12
N ILE A 143 -26.33 13.65 -21.21
CA ILE A 143 -24.99 13.04 -21.16
C ILE A 143 -23.94 14.02 -20.63
N SER A 144 -23.98 15.29 -21.04
CA SER A 144 -23.04 16.32 -20.56
C SER A 144 -23.23 16.59 -19.07
N SER A 145 -24.48 16.72 -18.61
CA SER A 145 -24.78 16.93 -17.18
C SER A 145 -24.43 15.72 -16.30
N GLU A 146 -24.57 14.49 -16.79
CA GLU A 146 -24.10 13.29 -16.08
C GLU A 146 -22.57 13.22 -16.02
N SER A 147 -21.89 13.55 -17.13
CA SER A 147 -20.41 13.61 -17.19
C SER A 147 -19.84 14.62 -16.19
N ASP A 148 -20.41 15.82 -16.14
CA ASP A 148 -19.98 16.87 -15.19
C ASP A 148 -20.19 16.45 -13.73
N ARG A 149 -21.31 15.75 -13.46
CA ARG A 149 -21.59 15.17 -12.14
C ARG A 149 -20.58 14.10 -11.76
N GLN A 150 -20.20 13.21 -12.69
CA GLN A 150 -19.17 12.19 -12.43
C GLN A 150 -17.80 12.84 -12.17
N MET A 151 -17.43 13.87 -12.92
CA MET A 151 -16.18 14.61 -12.71
C MET A 151 -16.12 15.27 -11.32
N LEU A 152 -17.24 15.86 -10.86
CA LEU A 152 -17.36 16.39 -9.51
C LEU A 152 -17.19 15.31 -8.44
N LEU A 153 -17.79 14.14 -8.65
CA LEU A 153 -17.69 13.01 -7.73
C LEU A 153 -16.25 12.50 -7.61
N ILE A 154 -15.54 12.38 -8.74
CA ILE A 154 -14.14 11.94 -8.78
C ILE A 154 -13.24 12.95 -8.05
N LYS A 155 -13.46 14.25 -8.28
CA LYS A 155 -12.70 15.30 -7.61
C LYS A 155 -12.91 15.30 -6.10
N GLN A 156 -14.14 15.11 -5.66
CA GLN A 156 -14.47 15.03 -4.23
C GLN A 156 -13.82 13.80 -3.57
N GLN A 157 -13.80 12.66 -4.26
CA GLN A 157 -13.10 11.47 -3.78
C GLN A 157 -11.58 11.65 -3.75
N ASP A 158 -10.99 12.40 -4.69
CA ASP A 158 -9.55 12.69 -4.65
C ASP A 158 -9.18 13.60 -3.44
N GLU A 159 -10.01 14.60 -3.12
CA GLU A 159 -9.84 15.40 -1.90
C GLU A 159 -9.95 14.55 -0.61
N GLU A 160 -10.90 13.61 -0.55
CA GLU A 160 -11.03 12.67 0.57
C GLU A 160 -9.81 11.73 0.71
N LEU A 161 -9.16 11.37 -0.40
CA LEU A 161 -7.97 10.51 -0.39
C LEU A 161 -6.71 11.25 0.06
N ASP A 162 -6.55 12.51 -0.31
CA ASP A 162 -5.46 13.34 0.22
C ASP A 162 -5.59 13.49 1.74
N GLU A 163 -6.82 13.65 2.25
CA GLU A 163 -7.09 13.68 3.69
C GLU A 163 -6.84 12.32 4.37
N LEU A 164 -7.22 11.21 3.72
CA LEU A 164 -6.94 9.86 4.22
C LEU A 164 -5.44 9.60 4.27
N SER A 165 -4.69 9.96 3.22
CA SER A 165 -3.24 9.83 3.16
C SER A 165 -2.55 10.61 4.28
N ALA A 166 -2.94 11.87 4.49
CA ALA A 166 -2.46 12.68 5.61
C ALA A 166 -2.85 12.08 6.99
N SER A 167 -3.98 11.37 7.07
CA SER A 167 -4.40 10.68 8.29
C SER A 167 -3.58 9.41 8.55
N VAL A 168 -3.21 8.67 7.51
CA VAL A 168 -2.31 7.51 7.58
C VAL A 168 -0.91 7.93 8.02
N GLU A 169 -0.36 9.01 7.46
CA GLU A 169 0.95 9.55 7.87
C GLU A 169 0.95 9.94 9.37
N ARG A 170 -0.11 10.60 9.83
CA ARG A 170 -0.30 10.91 11.26
C ARG A 170 -0.40 9.67 12.13
N ILE A 171 -1.18 8.66 11.72
CA ILE A 171 -1.31 7.39 12.44
C ILE A 171 0.04 6.66 12.49
N GLY A 172 0.80 6.65 11.40
CA GLY A 172 2.14 6.10 11.35
C GLY A 172 3.07 6.77 12.36
N GLY A 173 3.04 8.11 12.42
CA GLY A 173 3.77 8.88 13.43
C GLY A 173 3.36 8.53 14.87
N VAL A 174 2.07 8.45 15.15
CA VAL A 174 1.55 8.04 16.47
C VAL A 174 1.97 6.61 16.81
N GLY A 175 1.95 5.69 15.84
CA GLY A 175 2.40 4.31 16.01
C GLY A 175 3.88 4.22 16.39
N LEU A 176 4.74 5.05 15.77
CA LEU A 176 6.15 5.13 16.15
C LEU A 176 6.32 5.65 17.58
N THR A 177 5.59 6.69 17.97
CA THR A 177 5.62 7.21 19.35
C THR A 177 5.14 6.17 20.37
N ILE A 178 4.07 5.43 20.06
CA ILE A 178 3.60 4.34 20.93
C ILE A 178 4.66 3.24 21.04
N HIS A 179 5.34 2.90 19.94
CA HIS A 179 6.39 1.90 19.95
C HIS A 179 7.59 2.33 20.82
N GLU A 180 8.04 3.58 20.69
CA GLU A 180 9.11 4.15 21.55
C GLU A 180 8.72 4.12 23.03
N GLU A 181 7.47 4.46 23.36
CA GLU A 181 6.94 4.41 24.72
C GLU A 181 6.85 2.98 25.26
N LEU A 182 6.47 2.00 24.44
CA LEU A 182 6.47 0.59 24.83
C LEU A 182 7.88 0.06 25.10
N LEU A 183 8.86 0.44 24.29
CA LEU A 183 10.27 0.09 24.54
C LEU A 183 10.79 0.74 25.84
N ALA A 184 10.38 1.99 26.11
CA ALA A 184 10.70 2.64 27.37
C ALA A 184 10.06 1.90 28.56
N GLN A 185 8.82 1.46 28.43
CA GLN A 185 8.13 0.68 29.46
C GLN A 185 8.75 -0.70 29.68
N GLU A 186 9.17 -1.40 28.63
CA GLU A 186 9.90 -2.68 28.72
C GLU A 186 11.16 -2.53 29.57
N LYS A 187 11.96 -1.48 29.31
CA LYS A 187 13.15 -1.18 30.11
C LYS A 187 12.81 -0.90 31.58
N ILE A 188 11.75 -0.15 31.85
CA ILE A 188 11.31 0.14 33.22
C ILE A 188 10.88 -1.15 33.94
N ILE A 189 10.23 -2.09 33.23
CA ILE A 189 9.82 -3.38 33.78
C ILE A 189 11.05 -4.26 34.09
N ASP A 190 12.04 -4.29 33.21
CA ASP A 190 13.29 -5.02 33.43
C ASP A 190 14.06 -4.46 34.64
N ASP A 191 14.15 -3.14 34.75
CA ASP A 191 14.77 -2.47 35.91
C ASP A 191 14.04 -2.84 37.21
N LEU A 192 12.69 -2.81 37.20
CA LEU A 192 11.87 -3.23 38.35
C LEU A 192 12.06 -4.71 38.69
N GLY A 193 12.19 -5.59 37.69
CA GLY A 193 12.49 -7.01 37.89
C GLY A 193 13.84 -7.20 38.58
N SER A 194 14.87 -6.47 38.14
CA SER A 194 16.20 -6.52 38.75
C SER A 194 16.19 -6.02 40.21
N GLU A 195 15.42 -4.98 40.52
CA GLU A 195 15.24 -4.50 41.89
C GLU A 195 14.47 -5.50 42.74
N MET A 196 13.44 -6.15 42.20
CA MET A 196 12.68 -7.20 42.88
C MET A 196 13.56 -8.41 43.20
N ASP A 197 14.39 -8.85 42.25
CA ASP A 197 15.34 -9.96 42.45
C ASP A 197 16.40 -9.61 43.49
N SER A 198 16.93 -8.39 43.46
CA SER A 198 17.85 -7.87 44.48
C SER A 198 17.20 -7.85 45.87
N THR A 199 15.94 -7.41 45.94
CA THR A 199 15.18 -7.38 47.20
C THR A 199 14.88 -8.79 47.71
N THR A 200 14.56 -9.71 46.80
CA THR A 200 14.33 -11.14 47.10
C THR A 200 15.60 -11.79 47.63
N ASN A 201 16.74 -11.60 46.97
CA ASN A 201 18.03 -12.10 47.42
C ASN A 201 18.42 -11.54 48.80
N ARG A 202 18.08 -10.29 49.08
CA ARG A 202 18.30 -9.68 50.41
C ARG A 202 17.37 -10.24 51.47
N LEU A 203 16.13 -10.59 51.14
CA LEU A 203 15.20 -11.24 52.06
C LEU A 203 15.62 -12.69 52.35
N ASP A 204 16.07 -13.43 51.34
CA ASP A 204 16.55 -14.81 51.46
C ASP A 204 17.80 -14.89 52.37
N PHE A 205 18.65 -13.87 52.36
CA PHE A 205 19.80 -13.79 53.26
C PHE A 205 19.44 -13.50 54.74
N VAL A 206 18.22 -13.02 55.01
CA VAL A 206 17.77 -12.59 56.34
C VAL A 206 16.92 -13.68 57.03
N GLN A 207 16.75 -14.85 56.41
CA GLN A 207 16.00 -15.99 56.93
C GLN A 207 16.92 -17.16 57.30
#